data_AF-A0A2W2B995-F1
#
_entry.id   AF-A0A2W2B995-F1
#
_cell.length_a   1.000
_cell.length_b   1.000
_cell.length_c   1.000
_cell.angle_alpha   90.00
_cell.angle_beta   90.00
_cell.angle_gamma   90.00
#
_symmetry.space_group_name_H-M   'P 1'
#
loop_
_entity.id
_entity.type
_entity.pdbx_description
1 polymer ?
#
loop_
_entity_poly.entity_id
_entity_poly.type
_entity_poly.pdbx_seq_one_letter_code
_entity_poly.pdbx_strand_id
1 'polypeptide(L)'
;MVDSAVHHYPADGVIVTWDGSICRHFAVCVRQLPEVFDTARRPWVQPENADPARVVATVRACPSGALQIEAASGMFAASGEGDDSHQ
;
A
#
# COMPACT_ATOMS: atom_id res chain seq x y z
N MET A 1 23.65 0.39 2.85
CA MET A 1 22.78 -0.79 2.67
C MET A 1 21.38 -0.40 3.10
N VAL A 2 20.57 0.12 2.18
CA VAL A 2 19.15 0.34 2.40
C VAL A 2 18.43 -0.78 1.67
N ASP A 3 18.42 -1.97 2.26
CA ASP A 3 17.52 -3.03 1.83
C ASP A 3 16.15 -2.73 2.46
N SER A 4 15.43 -1.76 1.88
CA SER A 4 14.02 -1.55 2.20
C SER A 4 13.22 -2.70 1.60
N ALA A 5 12.96 -3.72 2.41
CA ALA A 5 12.11 -4.83 2.03
C ALA A 5 10.65 -4.35 1.96
N VAL A 6 10.17 -4.07 0.75
CA VAL A 6 8.76 -3.81 0.50
C VAL A 6 7.99 -5.13 0.61
N HIS A 7 6.98 -5.15 1.47
CA HIS A 7 6.07 -6.28 1.63
C HIS A 7 4.92 -6.17 0.65
N HIS A 8 4.51 -7.29 0.05
CA HIS A 8 3.41 -7.35 -0.92
C HIS A 8 2.29 -8.23 -0.37
N TYR A 9 1.07 -7.73 -0.41
CA TYR A 9 -0.14 -8.39 0.06
C TYR A 9 -1.13 -8.46 -1.12
N PRO A 10 -1.11 -9.54 -1.92
CA PRO A 10 -2.02 -9.72 -3.03
C PRO A 10 -3.43 -10.08 -2.53
N ALA A 11 -4.44 -9.49 -3.17
CA ALA A 11 -5.84 -9.85 -3.03
C ALA A 11 -6.55 -9.76 -4.39
N ASP A 12 -7.83 -10.10 -4.44
CA ASP A 12 -8.60 -10.13 -5.68
C ASP A 12 -8.65 -8.74 -6.36
N GLY A 13 -7.85 -8.59 -7.42
CA GLY A 13 -7.79 -7.39 -8.26
C GLY A 13 -6.87 -6.26 -7.77
N VAL A 14 -6.22 -6.40 -6.61
CA VAL A 14 -5.29 -5.38 -6.06
C VAL A 14 -4.12 -6.03 -5.33
N ILE A 15 -2.94 -5.43 -5.40
CA ILE A 15 -1.80 -5.79 -4.57
C ILE A 15 -1.48 -4.59 -3.68
N VAL A 16 -1.61 -4.76 -2.36
CA VAL A 16 -1.22 -3.73 -1.40
C VAL A 16 0.26 -3.90 -1.10
N THR A 17 1.05 -2.84 -1.26
CA THR A 17 2.45 -2.85 -0.84
C THR A 17 2.65 -2.03 0.41
N TRP A 18 3.63 -2.43 1.23
CA TRP A 18 4.00 -1.73 2.44
C TRP A 18 5.51 -1.62 2.58
N ASP A 19 5.99 -0.39 2.69
CA ASP A 19 7.37 -0.06 3.03
C ASP A 19 7.47 0.41 4.49
N GLY A 20 8.00 -0.47 5.34
CA GLY A 20 8.23 -0.18 6.76
C GLY A 20 9.30 0.89 7.01
N SER A 21 10.21 1.13 6.07
CA SER A 21 11.31 2.09 6.21
C SER A 21 10.83 3.55 6.18
N ILE A 22 9.74 3.82 5.47
CA ILE A 22 9.14 5.16 5.34
C ILE A 22 7.84 5.32 6.14
N CYS A 23 7.31 4.25 6.75
CA CYS A 23 6.11 4.32 7.57
C CYS A 23 6.30 5.20 8.82
N ARG A 24 5.54 6.28 8.91
CA ARG A 24 5.58 7.22 10.06
C ARG A 24 4.49 6.99 11.11
N HIS A 25 3.78 5.86 11.05
CA HIS A 25 2.77 5.45 12.03
C HIS A 25 1.67 6.49 12.30
N PHE A 26 1.18 7.18 11.26
CA PHE A 26 0.05 8.11 11.35
C PHE A 26 -1.29 7.46 11.80
N ALA A 27 -1.34 6.13 11.85
CA ALA A 27 -2.50 5.33 12.24
C ALA A 27 -3.76 5.53 11.36
N VAL A 28 -3.64 6.21 10.22
CA VAL A 28 -4.76 6.41 9.28
C VAL A 28 -5.30 5.08 8.76
N CYS A 29 -4.41 4.14 8.39
CA CYS A 29 -4.78 2.83 7.87
C CYS A 29 -5.55 1.98 8.90
N VAL A 30 -5.01 1.83 10.12
CA VAL A 30 -5.65 1.04 11.19
C VAL A 30 -6.94 1.65 11.71
N ARG A 31 -7.11 2.98 11.60
CA ARG A 31 -8.35 3.66 12.04
C ARG A 31 -9.46 3.60 11.00
N GLN A 32 -9.12 3.71 9.71
CA GLN A 32 -10.11 3.70 8.63
C GLN A 32 -10.56 2.28 8.27
N LEU A 33 -9.67 1.30 8.36
CA LEU A 33 -9.95 -0.06 7.91
C LEU A 33 -9.29 -1.11 8.82
N PRO A 34 -9.69 -1.20 10.10
CA PRO A 34 -9.13 -2.15 11.07
C PRO A 34 -9.35 -3.62 10.70
N GLU A 35 -10.33 -3.92 9.85
CA GLU A 35 -10.53 -5.27 9.31
C GLU A 35 -9.40 -5.72 8.37
N VAL A 36 -8.71 -4.76 7.73
CA VAL A 36 -7.58 -5.00 6.81
C VAL A 36 -6.23 -4.74 7.49
N PHE A 37 -6.11 -3.66 8.26
CA PHE A 37 -4.86 -3.25 8.91
C PHE A 37 -4.92 -3.49 10.42
N ASP A 38 -4.31 -4.58 10.88
CA ASP A 38 -4.30 -4.98 12.29
C ASP A 38 -2.88 -5.31 12.75
N THR A 39 -2.29 -4.41 13.56
CA THR A 39 -0.93 -4.55 14.09
C THR A 39 -0.74 -5.73 15.05
N ALA A 40 -1.84 -6.27 15.61
CA ALA A 40 -1.81 -7.45 16.46
C ALA A 40 -1.80 -8.76 15.67
N ARG A 41 -2.05 -8.73 14.35
CA ARG A 41 -2.08 -9.92 13.48
C ARG A 41 -0.78 -10.09 12.67
N ARG A 42 -0.60 -11.31 12.17
CA ARG A 42 0.48 -11.71 11.24
C ARG A 42 -0.13 -12.65 10.19
N PRO A 43 -0.23 -12.24 8.91
CA PRO A 43 0.11 -10.92 8.37
C PRO A 43 -0.77 -9.80 8.94
N TRP A 44 -0.20 -8.59 9.06
CA TRP A 44 -0.89 -7.43 9.64
C TRP A 44 -1.75 -6.68 8.60
N VAL A 45 -1.50 -6.91 7.32
CA VAL A 45 -2.30 -6.43 6.19
C VAL A 45 -3.00 -7.62 5.55
N GLN A 46 -4.33 -7.59 5.51
CA GLN A 46 -5.20 -8.61 4.90
C GLN A 46 -6.21 -7.92 3.98
N PRO A 47 -5.82 -7.51 2.76
CA PRO A 47 -6.67 -6.75 1.87
C PRO A 47 -7.96 -7.49 1.45
N GLU A 48 -7.98 -8.82 1.58
CA GLU A 48 -9.14 -9.69 1.34
C GLU A 48 -10.32 -9.47 2.31
N ASN A 49 -10.09 -8.80 3.45
CA ASN A 49 -11.11 -8.58 4.47
C ASN A 49 -12.05 -7.41 4.19
N ALA A 50 -11.85 -6.67 3.09
CA ALA A 50 -12.70 -5.54 2.72
C ALA A 50 -12.85 -5.42 1.19
N ASP A 51 -13.82 -4.59 0.79
CA ASP A 51 -14.02 -4.24 -0.62
C ASP A 51 -12.74 -3.57 -1.20
N PRO A 52 -12.26 -3.98 -2.39
CA PRO A 52 -11.06 -3.42 -3.00
C PRO A 52 -11.08 -1.89 -3.12
N ALA A 53 -12.24 -1.26 -3.36
CA ALA A 53 -12.32 0.20 -3.44
C ALA A 53 -12.05 0.86 -2.08
N ARG A 54 -12.50 0.26 -0.98
CA ARG A 54 -12.21 0.74 0.39
C ARG A 54 -10.74 0.57 0.74
N VAL A 55 -10.13 -0.54 0.32
CA VAL A 55 -8.69 -0.77 0.47
C VAL A 55 -7.91 0.32 -0.26
N VAL A 56 -8.21 0.54 -1.55
CA VAL A 56 -7.54 1.56 -2.38
C VAL A 56 -7.69 2.96 -1.76
N ALA A 57 -8.89 3.33 -1.30
CA ALA A 57 -9.13 4.62 -0.66
C ALA A 57 -8.30 4.79 0.63
N THR A 58 -8.22 3.74 1.46
CA THR A 58 -7.46 3.76 2.71
C THR A 58 -5.96 3.83 2.45
N VAL A 59 -5.46 3.07 1.48
CA VAL A 59 -4.05 3.08 1.06
C VAL A 59 -3.64 4.45 0.54
N ARG A 60 -4.46 5.08 -0.32
CA ARG A 60 -4.21 6.45 -0.84
C ARG A 60 -4.22 7.53 0.23
N ALA A 61 -4.84 7.28 1.38
CA ALA A 61 -4.85 8.21 2.51
C ALA A 61 -3.55 8.17 3.34
N CYS A 62 -2.59 7.29 3.04
CA CYS A 62 -1.32 7.18 3.76
C CYS A 62 -0.44 8.44 3.52
N PRO A 63 -0.19 9.29 4.54
CA PRO A 63 0.52 10.56 4.32
C PRO A 63 2.00 10.37 4.00
N SER A 64 2.61 9.26 4.44
CA SER A 64 4.03 8.99 4.20
C SER A 64 4.29 8.24 2.90
N GLY A 65 3.25 7.86 2.15
CA GLY A 65 3.39 7.00 0.97
C GLY A 65 3.82 5.56 1.28
N ALA A 66 3.87 5.15 2.55
CA ALA A 66 4.32 3.82 2.96
C ALA A 66 3.41 2.69 2.50
N LEU A 67 2.16 2.99 2.13
CA LEU A 67 1.23 2.04 1.53
C LEU A 67 0.96 2.45 0.08
N GLN A 68 1.07 1.52 -0.87
CA GLN A 68 0.72 1.76 -2.27
C GLN A 68 -0.17 0.63 -2.82
N ILE A 69 -0.83 0.91 -3.94
CA ILE A 69 -1.57 -0.09 -4.72
C ILE A 69 -0.78 -0.39 -5.98
N GLU A 70 -0.40 -1.63 -6.15
CA GLU A 70 0.05 -2.16 -7.43
C GLU A 70 -1.15 -2.77 -8.15
N ALA A 71 -1.39 -2.31 -9.38
CA ALA A 71 -2.40 -2.93 -10.23
C ALA A 71 -1.89 -4.33 -10.61
N ALA A 72 -2.65 -5.38 -10.25
CA ALA A 72 -2.40 -6.71 -10.76
C ALA A 72 -2.45 -6.63 -12.29
N SER A 73 -1.29 -6.83 -12.93
CA SER A 73 -1.07 -6.55 -14.36
C SER A 73 -2.15 -7.20 -15.22
N GLY A 74 -3.05 -6.35 -15.72
CA GLY A 74 -4.23 -6.76 -16.46
C GLY A 74 -5.17 -5.62 -16.82
N MET A 75 -5.06 -4.43 -16.19
CA MET A 75 -5.68 -3.22 -16.74
C MET A 75 -5.02 -1.94 -16.21
N PHE A 76 -4.60 -1.09 -17.16
CA PHE A 76 -4.12 0.30 -17.04
C PHE A 76 -2.62 0.55 -16.87
N ALA A 77 -1.95 0.64 -18.02
CA ALA A 77 -0.83 1.55 -18.22
C ALA A 77 -1.25 3.03 -18.04
N ALA A 78 -0.25 3.86 -17.71
CA ALA A 78 -0.17 5.32 -17.83
C ALA A 78 -0.69 6.21 -16.68
N SER A 79 0.25 6.61 -15.83
CA SER A 79 0.50 8.01 -15.41
C SER A 79 2.01 8.04 -15.13
N GLY A 80 2.87 8.43 -16.06
CA GLY A 80 3.09 9.81 -16.50
C GLY A 80 4.44 10.26 -15.94
N GLU A 81 5.36 10.63 -16.83
CA GLU A 81 6.77 10.99 -16.63
C GLU A 81 7.04 12.05 -15.52
N GLY A 82 8.26 11.98 -14.99
CA GLY A 82 8.90 13.03 -14.19
C GLY A 82 10.42 12.83 -14.20
N ASP A 83 11.07 13.46 -15.18
CA ASP A 83 12.50 13.71 -15.34
C ASP A 83 13.19 14.17 -14.04
N ASP A 84 14.37 13.59 -13.74
CA ASP A 84 15.43 14.31 -13.02
C ASP A 84 16.77 13.95 -13.65
N SER A 85 17.09 14.75 -14.65
CA SER A 85 18.43 14.95 -15.21
C SER A 85 19.49 15.06 -14.10
N HIS A 86 20.34 14.04 -13.96
CA HIS A 86 21.65 14.21 -13.33
C HIS A 86 22.68 14.53 -14.41
N GLN A 87 23.12 15.78 -14.43
CA GLN A 87 24.46 16.15 -14.88
C GLN A 87 25.51 15.53 -13.95
#